data_AF-A0A1A6HJ90-F1
#
_entry.id   AF-A0A1A6HJ90-F1
#
_cell.length_a   1.000
_cell.length_b   1.000
_cell.length_c   1.000
_cell.angle_alpha   90.00
_cell.angle_beta   90.00
_cell.angle_gamma   90.00
#
_symmetry.space_group_name_H-M   'P 1'
#
loop_
_entity.id
_entity.type
_entity.pdbx_description
1 polymer ?
#
loop_
_entity_poly.entity_id
_entity_poly.type
_entity_poly.pdbx_seq_one_letter_code
_entity_poly.pdbx_strand_id
1 'polypeptide(L)'
;MSESSRNASSPGASAESSSTAEESQASLKSHPARRQLREFMQVVLRELLLGVSSPKQWLPLEVLLEASPDGVTSQQKRDFQSEVLLSTMDIFYVTRGGSMPTLRGSKDPQPNPEAAVAPSLANISYFTQKLVEKLYSGMFSADPRHILLFIIEHIVVVIENPSSQRDTVMSALYSSLNKVILHCLSKPQQSLSECLGLLKTLDFLQEHWDIIFATYNSNVNFLLCLMHCLLLLNAR
;
A
#
# COMPACT_ATOMS: atom_id res chain seq x y z
N MET A 1 57.13 30.99 34.18
CA MET A 1 57.12 30.79 35.65
C MET A 1 56.07 31.73 36.24
N SER A 2 55.18 31.16 37.08
CA SER A 2 54.22 31.78 38.03
C SER A 2 52.96 32.45 37.42
N GLU A 3 51.76 31.83 37.46
CA GLU A 3 50.74 31.71 38.57
C GLU A 3 49.90 33.00 38.74
N SER A 4 48.60 33.07 39.08
CA SER A 4 47.50 32.14 39.38
C SER A 4 46.25 33.00 39.72
N SER A 5 45.01 32.55 39.39
CA SER A 5 43.75 32.80 40.14
C SER A 5 42.55 32.24 39.35
N ARG A 6 41.98 31.08 39.73
CA ARG A 6 40.96 30.78 40.76
C ARG A 6 39.50 30.92 40.30
N ASN A 7 38.86 29.73 40.22
CA ASN A 7 37.53 29.32 40.70
C ASN A 7 36.24 30.01 40.18
N ALA A 8 35.30 29.22 39.64
CA ALA A 8 34.12 28.72 40.37
C ALA A 8 33.12 27.92 39.46
N SER A 9 32.60 26.82 40.03
CA SER A 9 31.31 26.10 39.80
C SER A 9 30.18 26.90 39.12
N SER A 10 29.23 26.36 38.34
CA SER A 10 28.48 25.08 38.39
C SER A 10 27.66 24.90 37.07
N PRO A 11 26.98 23.75 36.85
CA PRO A 11 26.41 23.36 35.55
C PRO A 11 24.98 23.92 35.34
N GLY A 12 24.79 24.64 34.23
CA GLY A 12 23.48 25.08 33.76
C GLY A 12 22.86 24.02 32.84
N ALA A 13 21.79 23.40 33.33
CA ALA A 13 20.95 22.46 32.61
C ALA A 13 20.36 23.08 31.33
N SER A 14 20.55 22.41 30.21
CA SER A 14 19.73 22.57 29.00
C SER A 14 19.20 21.19 28.62
N ALA A 15 18.26 20.70 29.44
CA ALA A 15 17.48 19.50 29.18
C ALA A 15 16.00 19.89 29.00
N GLU A 16 15.72 20.84 28.12
CA GLU A 16 14.35 21.24 27.76
C GLU A 16 14.30 21.59 26.27
N SER A 17 14.35 20.59 25.39
CA SER A 17 13.94 20.79 23.99
C SER A 17 13.37 19.54 23.30
N SER A 18 13.32 18.38 23.97
CA SER A 18 12.75 17.17 23.38
C SER A 18 11.28 16.93 23.72
N SER A 19 10.75 17.52 24.79
CA SER A 19 9.37 17.27 25.26
C SER A 19 8.30 18.04 24.47
N THR A 20 8.61 19.25 24.00
CA THR A 20 7.64 20.14 23.33
C THR A 20 7.30 19.73 21.91
N ALA A 21 8.20 19.04 21.21
CA ALA A 21 7.95 18.51 19.87
C ALA A 21 6.99 17.30 19.91
N GLU A 22 7.11 16.43 20.90
CA GLU A 22 6.29 15.22 21.03
C GLU A 22 4.86 15.54 21.52
N GLU A 23 4.69 16.46 22.49
CA GLU A 23 3.37 16.92 22.92
C GLU A 23 2.61 17.68 21.82
N SER A 24 3.32 18.47 21.01
CA SER A 24 2.72 19.16 19.85
C SER A 24 2.28 18.19 18.75
N GLN A 25 3.07 17.13 18.50
CA GLN A 25 2.67 16.08 17.56
C GLN A 25 1.54 15.20 18.08
N ALA A 26 1.44 14.98 19.40
CA ALA A 26 0.31 14.29 20.01
C ALA A 26 -0.99 15.11 19.93
N SER A 27 -0.91 16.43 20.11
CA SER A 27 -2.02 17.38 19.98
C SER A 27 -2.56 17.47 18.54
N LEU A 28 -1.68 17.44 17.53
CA LEU A 28 -2.08 17.46 16.11
C LEU A 28 -2.76 16.16 15.64
N LYS A 29 -2.52 15.02 16.31
CA LYS A 29 -3.17 13.74 15.99
C LYS A 29 -4.67 13.74 16.32
N SER A 30 -5.10 14.52 17.31
CA SER A 30 -6.50 14.58 17.77
C SER A 30 -7.30 15.76 17.19
N HIS A 31 -6.69 16.60 16.35
CA HIS A 31 -7.34 17.81 15.83
C HIS A 31 -8.53 17.48 14.89
N PRO A 32 -9.72 18.08 15.08
CA PRO A 32 -10.92 17.77 14.29
C PRO A 32 -10.75 17.99 12.78
N ALA A 33 -9.94 18.99 12.37
CA ALA A 33 -9.64 19.24 10.96
C ALA A 33 -8.92 18.06 10.28
N ARG A 34 -8.19 17.21 11.02
CA ARG A 34 -7.54 16.02 10.46
C ARG A 34 -8.56 15.01 9.94
N ARG A 35 -9.68 14.84 10.67
CA ARG A 35 -10.79 13.98 10.23
C ARG A 35 -11.43 14.54 8.97
N GLN A 36 -11.74 15.83 8.96
CA GLN A 36 -12.35 16.48 7.80
C GLN A 36 -11.46 16.40 6.56
N LEU A 37 -10.13 16.60 6.72
CA LEU A 37 -9.18 16.47 5.62
C LEU A 37 -9.12 15.03 5.09
N ARG A 38 -9.15 14.03 5.99
CA ARG A 38 -9.20 12.61 5.61
C ARG A 38 -10.47 12.30 4.82
N GLU A 39 -11.63 12.74 5.30
CA GLU A 39 -12.92 12.55 4.62
C GLU A 39 -12.91 13.24 3.25
N PHE A 40 -12.40 14.47 3.16
CA PHE A 40 -12.23 15.18 1.90
C PHE A 40 -11.33 14.42 0.93
N MET A 41 -10.16 13.95 1.38
CA MET A 41 -9.27 13.14 0.55
C MET A 41 -9.94 11.86 0.05
N GLN A 42 -10.71 11.17 0.91
CA GLN A 42 -11.45 9.97 0.50
C GLN A 42 -12.50 10.29 -0.58
N VAL A 43 -13.22 11.40 -0.47
CA VAL A 43 -14.15 11.86 -1.51
C VAL A 43 -13.40 12.11 -2.83
N VAL A 44 -12.30 12.86 -2.78
CA VAL A 44 -11.48 13.13 -3.97
C VAL A 44 -11.02 11.82 -4.60
N LEU A 45 -10.38 10.94 -3.84
CA LEU A 45 -9.86 9.65 -4.32
C LEU A 45 -10.98 8.77 -4.92
N ARG A 46 -12.17 8.76 -4.33
CA ARG A 46 -13.33 8.04 -4.85
C ARG A 46 -13.79 8.59 -6.19
N GLU A 47 -13.89 9.90 -6.33
CA GLU A 47 -14.21 10.54 -7.61
C GLU A 47 -13.15 10.23 -8.68
N LEU A 48 -11.86 10.14 -8.32
CA LEU A 48 -10.82 9.70 -9.26
C LEU A 48 -11.05 8.27 -9.75
N LEU A 49 -11.50 7.38 -8.87
CA LEU A 49 -11.71 5.96 -9.20
C LEU A 49 -12.96 5.73 -10.06
N LEU A 50 -14.01 6.52 -9.82
CA LEU A 50 -15.30 6.43 -10.51
C LEU A 50 -15.39 7.29 -11.78
N GLY A 51 -14.50 8.28 -11.92
CA GLY A 51 -14.47 9.20 -13.05
C GLY A 51 -14.20 8.52 -14.39
N VAL A 52 -14.54 9.22 -15.47
CA VAL A 52 -14.27 8.76 -16.84
C VAL A 52 -12.77 8.60 -17.05
N SER A 53 -12.38 7.44 -17.59
CA SER A 53 -10.98 7.11 -17.87
C SER A 53 -10.32 8.21 -18.71
N SER A 54 -9.28 8.85 -18.17
CA SER A 54 -8.53 9.88 -18.89
C SER A 54 -7.03 9.83 -18.55
N PRO A 55 -6.15 10.31 -19.44
CA PRO A 55 -4.69 10.30 -19.19
C PRO A 55 -4.27 11.08 -17.93
N LYS A 56 -5.12 12.01 -17.46
CA LYS A 56 -4.84 12.88 -16.30
C LYS A 56 -5.63 12.47 -15.05
N GLN A 57 -6.41 11.41 -15.11
CA GLN A 57 -7.27 10.95 -14.02
C GLN A 57 -6.49 10.70 -12.72
N TRP A 58 -5.26 10.22 -12.83
CA TRP A 58 -4.41 9.90 -11.68
C TRP A 58 -3.54 11.07 -11.21
N LEU A 59 -3.55 12.21 -11.91
CA LEU A 59 -2.76 13.38 -11.54
C LEU A 59 -3.02 13.83 -10.09
N PRO A 60 -4.26 13.84 -9.57
CA PRO A 60 -4.49 14.22 -8.18
C PRO A 60 -3.90 13.22 -7.17
N LEU A 61 -3.88 11.92 -7.49
CA LEU A 61 -3.17 10.93 -6.65
C LEU A 61 -1.67 11.19 -6.68
N GLU A 62 -1.08 11.42 -7.86
CA GLU A 62 0.36 11.73 -7.97
C GLU A 62 0.71 13.00 -7.19
N VAL A 63 -0.12 14.05 -7.27
CA VAL A 63 0.07 15.28 -6.50
C VAL A 63 -0.03 15.01 -5.00
N LEU A 64 -1.01 14.23 -4.54
CA LEU A 64 -1.10 13.85 -3.12
C LEU A 64 0.12 13.07 -2.65
N LEU A 65 0.66 12.18 -3.48
CA LEU A 65 1.86 11.43 -3.13
C LEU A 65 3.12 12.31 -3.13
N GLU A 66 3.25 13.26 -4.05
CA GLU A 66 4.45 14.11 -4.14
C GLU A 66 4.40 15.38 -3.27
N ALA A 67 3.21 15.83 -2.86
CA ALA A 67 3.04 16.99 -2.01
C ALA A 67 3.60 16.74 -0.60
N SER A 68 4.69 17.45 -0.27
CA SER A 68 5.27 17.46 1.06
C SER A 68 5.62 18.90 1.45
N PRO A 69 5.13 19.41 2.58
CA PRO A 69 5.58 20.68 3.13
C PRO A 69 7.08 20.69 3.44
N ASP A 70 7.67 21.88 3.47
CA ASP A 70 9.04 22.08 3.93
C ASP A 70 9.19 21.67 5.41
N GLY A 71 10.30 21.01 5.73
CA GLY A 71 10.61 20.60 7.11
C GLY A 71 9.95 19.30 7.57
N VAL A 72 9.20 18.60 6.72
CA VAL A 72 8.63 17.27 7.03
C VAL A 72 9.72 16.19 7.00
N THR A 73 9.71 15.31 8.01
CA THR A 73 10.67 14.19 8.09
C THR A 73 10.35 13.11 7.05
N SER A 74 11.36 12.33 6.64
CA SER A 74 11.15 11.20 5.73
C SER A 74 10.15 10.18 6.28
N GLN A 75 10.11 9.95 7.59
CA GLN A 75 9.14 9.06 8.23
C GLN A 75 7.70 9.56 8.07
N GLN A 76 7.45 10.85 8.35
CA GLN A 76 6.12 11.45 8.18
C GLN A 76 5.66 11.41 6.72
N LYS A 77 6.57 11.62 5.77
CA LYS A 77 6.26 11.49 4.34
C LYS A 77 5.84 10.06 3.99
N ARG A 78 6.56 9.04 4.49
CA ARG A 78 6.21 7.62 4.29
C ARG A 78 4.85 7.28 4.90
N ASP A 79 4.60 7.73 6.12
CA ASP A 79 3.35 7.42 6.82
C ASP A 79 2.16 8.06 6.12
N PHE A 80 2.30 9.30 5.66
CA PHE A 80 1.26 9.97 4.87
C PHE A 80 1.00 9.28 3.53
N GLN A 81 2.05 8.98 2.74
CA GLN A 81 1.87 8.28 1.46
C GLN A 81 1.22 6.89 1.66
N SER A 82 1.63 6.16 2.70
CA SER A 82 1.04 4.85 3.03
C SER A 82 -0.42 4.98 3.41
N GLU A 83 -0.79 6.00 4.19
CA GLU A 83 -2.18 6.28 4.58
C GLU A 83 -3.07 6.59 3.35
N VAL A 84 -2.55 7.37 2.40
CA VAL A 84 -3.24 7.68 1.13
C VAL A 84 -3.42 6.42 0.27
N LEU A 85 -2.38 5.60 0.14
CA LEU A 85 -2.43 4.36 -0.64
C LEU A 85 -3.41 3.35 -0.03
N LEU A 86 -3.35 3.13 1.28
CA LEU A 86 -4.30 2.25 1.99
C LEU A 86 -5.74 2.77 1.87
N SER A 87 -5.95 4.07 2.05
CA SER A 87 -7.29 4.67 1.85
C SER A 87 -7.81 4.47 0.43
N THR A 88 -6.92 4.54 -0.57
CA THR A 88 -7.29 4.28 -1.97
C THR A 88 -7.66 2.81 -2.18
N MET A 89 -6.91 1.87 -1.58
CA MET A 89 -7.26 0.44 -1.60
C MET A 89 -8.63 0.17 -0.99
N ASP A 90 -8.95 0.79 0.15
CA ASP A 90 -10.26 0.67 0.80
C ASP A 90 -11.39 1.13 -0.12
N ILE A 91 -11.18 2.21 -0.88
CA ILE A 91 -12.19 2.70 -1.82
C ILE A 91 -12.43 1.70 -2.96
N PHE A 92 -11.40 1.01 -3.47
CA PHE A 92 -11.59 -0.08 -4.43
C PHE A 92 -12.48 -1.18 -3.84
N TYR A 93 -12.26 -1.58 -2.59
CA TYR A 93 -13.07 -2.61 -1.92
C TYR A 93 -14.52 -2.17 -1.69
N VAL A 94 -14.74 -0.96 -1.18
CA VAL A 94 -16.09 -0.41 -0.95
C VAL A 94 -16.86 -0.29 -2.26
N THR A 95 -16.18 0.17 -3.32
CA THR A 95 -16.80 0.34 -4.64
C THR A 95 -17.14 -1.01 -5.28
N ARG A 96 -16.32 -2.04 -5.07
CA ARG A 96 -16.63 -3.43 -5.47
C ARG A 96 -17.81 -4.01 -4.67
N GLY A 97 -17.89 -3.72 -3.37
CA GLY A 97 -18.91 -4.24 -2.46
C GLY A 97 -20.36 -3.84 -2.79
N GLY A 98 -20.57 -2.84 -3.66
CA GLY A 98 -21.88 -2.54 -4.23
C GLY A 98 -22.35 -3.55 -5.31
N SER A 99 -21.49 -4.49 -5.68
CA SER A 99 -21.68 -5.47 -6.76
C SER A 99 -21.40 -6.91 -6.29
N MET A 100 -21.64 -7.24 -5.02
CA MET A 100 -21.63 -8.64 -4.59
C MET A 100 -22.92 -9.31 -5.09
N PRO A 101 -22.87 -10.41 -5.86
CA PRO A 101 -24.07 -11.16 -6.19
C PRO A 101 -24.55 -11.83 -4.92
N THR A 102 -25.52 -11.22 -4.24
CA THR A 102 -26.28 -11.91 -3.20
C THR A 102 -26.91 -13.14 -3.82
N LEU A 103 -26.36 -14.30 -3.48
CA LEU A 103 -26.98 -15.59 -3.70
C LEU A 103 -28.22 -15.67 -2.80
N ARG A 104 -29.30 -14.98 -3.16
CA ARG A 104 -30.60 -15.12 -2.53
C ARG A 104 -31.69 -14.87 -3.56
N GLY A 105 -32.45 -15.93 -3.82
CA GLY A 105 -33.45 -15.98 -4.88
C GLY A 105 -34.56 -14.94 -4.75
N SER A 106 -35.17 -14.70 -5.91
CA SER A 106 -36.40 -13.94 -6.18
C SER A 106 -36.37 -12.42 -5.98
N LYS A 107 -36.05 -11.70 -7.06
CA LYS A 107 -37.03 -10.98 -7.93
C LYS A 107 -36.26 -10.18 -8.99
N ASP A 108 -36.90 -9.97 -10.13
CA ASP A 108 -36.35 -9.32 -11.34
C ASP A 108 -35.54 -8.05 -11.04
N PRO A 109 -34.37 -7.85 -11.69
CA PRO A 109 -33.56 -6.67 -11.46
C PRO A 109 -34.15 -5.47 -12.21
N GLN A 110 -34.78 -4.57 -11.47
CA GLN A 110 -35.08 -3.22 -11.94
C GLN A 110 -33.75 -2.45 -12.03
N PRO A 111 -33.42 -1.79 -13.17
CA PRO A 111 -32.17 -1.06 -13.29
C PRO A 111 -32.23 0.21 -12.43
N ASN A 112 -31.62 0.13 -11.24
CA ASN A 112 -31.36 1.29 -10.40
C ASN A 112 -30.22 2.11 -11.05
N PRO A 113 -30.40 3.43 -11.32
CA PRO A 113 -29.35 4.26 -11.91
C PRO A 113 -28.14 4.51 -11.00
N GLU A 114 -28.18 4.10 -9.74
CA GLU A 114 -27.03 4.06 -8.82
C GLU A 114 -26.39 2.67 -8.75
N ALA A 115 -26.25 1.99 -9.90
CA ALA A 115 -25.36 0.84 -9.98
C ALA A 115 -23.96 1.31 -9.58
N ALA A 116 -23.44 0.84 -8.45
CA ALA A 116 -22.10 1.16 -7.99
C ALA A 116 -21.12 0.88 -9.13
N VAL A 117 -20.62 1.95 -9.75
CA VAL A 117 -19.74 1.85 -10.91
C VAL A 117 -18.46 1.23 -10.40
N ALA A 118 -18.25 -0.06 -10.69
CA ALA A 118 -17.01 -0.74 -10.31
C ALA A 118 -15.82 0.00 -10.95
N PRO A 119 -14.66 0.10 -10.27
CA PRO A 119 -13.48 0.72 -10.85
C PRO A 119 -13.11 0.01 -12.16
N SER A 120 -12.69 0.78 -13.17
CA SER A 120 -12.28 0.19 -14.45
C SER A 120 -11.05 -0.73 -14.29
N LEU A 121 -10.92 -1.73 -15.16
CA LEU A 121 -9.74 -2.62 -15.15
C LEU A 121 -8.41 -1.86 -15.37
N ALA A 122 -8.45 -0.76 -16.14
CA ALA A 122 -7.33 0.13 -16.31
C ALA A 122 -6.93 0.82 -15.00
N ASN A 123 -7.91 1.26 -14.20
CA ASN A 123 -7.67 1.87 -12.90
C ASN A 123 -7.01 0.89 -11.93
N ILE A 124 -7.51 -0.35 -11.90
CA ILE A 124 -6.96 -1.44 -11.08
C ILE A 124 -5.49 -1.70 -11.44
N SER A 125 -5.20 -1.85 -12.73
CA SER A 125 -3.82 -2.09 -13.20
C SER A 125 -2.89 -0.93 -12.87
N TYR A 126 -3.32 0.32 -13.13
CA TYR A 126 -2.50 1.49 -12.86
C TYR A 126 -2.17 1.61 -11.37
N PHE A 127 -3.19 1.55 -10.53
CA PHE A 127 -3.01 1.70 -9.09
C PHE A 127 -2.16 0.58 -8.49
N THR A 128 -2.33 -0.65 -8.98
CA THR A 128 -1.48 -1.78 -8.60
C THR A 128 0.00 -1.48 -8.89
N GLN A 129 0.32 -0.99 -10.10
CA GLN A 129 1.69 -0.65 -10.46
C GLN A 129 2.25 0.46 -9.55
N LYS A 130 1.42 1.44 -9.17
CA LYS A 130 1.79 2.49 -8.22
C LYS A 130 2.05 1.98 -6.82
N LEU A 131 1.26 1.02 -6.32
CA LEU A 131 1.54 0.36 -5.03
C LEU A 131 2.92 -0.32 -5.05
N VAL A 132 3.25 -1.04 -6.13
CA VAL A 132 4.57 -1.68 -6.27
C VAL A 132 5.69 -0.65 -6.36
N GLU A 133 5.51 0.43 -7.12
CA GLU A 133 6.49 1.53 -7.20
C GLU A 133 6.79 2.13 -5.81
N LYS A 134 5.75 2.41 -5.03
CA LYS A 134 5.88 2.99 -3.68
C LYS A 134 6.44 1.98 -2.66
N LEU A 135 6.18 0.68 -2.84
CA LEU A 135 6.81 -0.39 -2.06
C LEU A 135 8.33 -0.46 -2.30
N TYR A 136 8.76 -0.47 -3.56
CA TYR A 136 10.18 -0.59 -3.92
C TYR A 136 11.00 0.67 -3.61
N SER A 137 10.39 1.85 -3.69
CA SER A 137 11.03 3.10 -3.26
C SER A 137 11.09 3.26 -1.74
N GLY A 138 10.53 2.31 -0.97
CA GLY A 138 10.50 2.37 0.49
C GLY A 138 9.53 3.40 1.05
N MET A 139 8.60 3.89 0.24
CA MET A 139 7.61 4.89 0.66
C MET A 139 6.33 4.28 1.25
N PHE A 140 6.08 3.01 0.99
CA PHE A 140 5.02 2.23 1.65
C PHE A 140 5.55 1.59 2.94
N SER A 141 5.13 2.11 4.10
CA SER A 141 5.55 1.68 5.44
C SER A 141 4.63 0.62 6.06
N ALA A 142 3.45 0.39 5.48
CA ALA A 142 2.53 -0.64 5.94
C ALA A 142 2.97 -2.05 5.52
N ASP A 143 2.30 -3.07 6.05
CA ASP A 143 2.60 -4.46 5.74
C ASP A 143 2.38 -4.75 4.23
N PRO A 144 3.40 -5.22 3.48
CA PRO A 144 3.29 -5.52 2.05
C PRO A 144 2.21 -6.54 1.70
N ARG A 145 1.76 -7.36 2.66
CA ARG A 145 0.68 -8.33 2.46
C ARG A 145 -0.65 -7.68 2.10
N HIS A 146 -0.87 -6.41 2.49
CA HIS A 146 -2.03 -5.65 2.00
C HIS A 146 -2.01 -5.53 0.47
N ILE A 147 -0.83 -5.27 -0.12
CA ILE A 147 -0.66 -5.19 -1.58
C ILE A 147 -0.85 -6.56 -2.23
N LEU A 148 -0.30 -7.62 -1.64
CA LEU A 148 -0.48 -8.99 -2.14
C LEU A 148 -1.96 -9.38 -2.20
N LEU A 149 -2.68 -9.17 -1.10
CA LEU A 149 -4.11 -9.47 -1.02
C LEU A 149 -4.91 -8.67 -2.03
N PHE A 150 -4.64 -7.37 -2.13
CA PHE A 150 -5.28 -6.50 -3.12
C PHE A 150 -5.11 -7.01 -4.55
N ILE A 151 -3.91 -7.44 -4.93
CA ILE A 151 -3.64 -7.96 -6.26
C ILE A 151 -4.37 -9.28 -6.49
N ILE A 152 -4.30 -10.23 -5.55
CA ILE A 152 -4.96 -11.53 -5.65
C ILE A 152 -6.48 -11.36 -5.79
N GLU A 153 -7.09 -10.53 -4.95
CA GLU A 153 -8.54 -10.30 -5.01
C GLU A 153 -8.99 -9.67 -6.33
N HIS A 154 -8.16 -8.82 -6.95
CA HIS A 154 -8.45 -8.23 -8.25
C HIS A 154 -8.13 -9.15 -9.42
N ILE A 155 -7.16 -10.07 -9.29
CA ILE A 155 -6.94 -11.15 -10.26
C ILE A 155 -8.22 -12.00 -10.40
N VAL A 156 -8.84 -12.38 -9.28
CA VAL A 156 -10.11 -13.14 -9.30
C VAL A 156 -11.21 -12.36 -10.04
N VAL A 157 -11.36 -11.06 -9.76
CA VAL A 157 -12.32 -10.20 -10.46
C VAL A 157 -12.07 -10.15 -11.97
N VAL A 158 -10.81 -10.06 -12.38
CA VAL A 158 -10.46 -9.96 -13.80
C VAL A 158 -10.67 -11.30 -14.51
N ILE A 159 -10.44 -12.44 -13.85
CA ILE A 159 -10.74 -13.77 -14.40
C ILE A 159 -12.25 -13.89 -14.71
N GLU A 160 -13.11 -13.37 -13.83
CA GLU A 160 -14.57 -13.41 -13.99
C GLU A 160 -15.10 -12.36 -15.00
N ASN A 161 -14.26 -11.44 -15.48
CA ASN A 161 -14.67 -10.33 -16.33
C ASN A 161 -14.36 -10.59 -17.83
N PRO A 162 -15.38 -10.69 -18.72
CA PRO A 162 -15.19 -11.00 -20.14
C PRO A 162 -14.69 -9.81 -21.00
N SER A 163 -13.94 -8.88 -20.40
CA SER A 163 -13.41 -7.68 -21.06
C SER A 163 -12.34 -8.00 -22.11
N SER A 164 -12.28 -7.20 -23.19
CA SER A 164 -11.18 -7.26 -24.17
C SER A 164 -9.82 -6.83 -23.61
N GLN A 165 -9.79 -6.13 -22.47
CA GLN A 165 -8.56 -5.73 -21.78
C GLN A 165 -8.04 -6.78 -20.80
N ARG A 166 -8.77 -7.89 -20.63
CA ARG A 166 -8.50 -8.91 -19.60
C ARG A 166 -7.05 -9.39 -19.63
N ASP A 167 -6.53 -9.81 -20.77
CA ASP A 167 -5.17 -10.38 -20.85
C ASP A 167 -4.08 -9.37 -20.49
N THR A 168 -4.19 -8.12 -20.97
CA THR A 168 -3.25 -7.04 -20.65
C THR A 168 -3.25 -6.75 -19.15
N VAL A 169 -4.43 -6.66 -18.54
CA VAL A 169 -4.58 -6.37 -17.11
C VAL A 169 -4.10 -7.55 -16.27
N MET A 170 -4.45 -8.78 -16.63
CA MET A 170 -3.95 -9.99 -15.95
C MET A 170 -2.42 -10.06 -15.95
N SER A 171 -1.79 -9.78 -17.10
CA SER A 171 -0.33 -9.75 -17.21
C SER A 171 0.29 -8.69 -16.29
N ALA A 172 -0.30 -7.49 -16.24
CA ALA A 172 0.15 -6.42 -15.36
C ALA A 172 -0.01 -6.77 -13.87
N LEU A 173 -1.11 -7.43 -13.49
CA LEU A 173 -1.39 -7.87 -12.13
C LEU A 173 -0.43 -8.98 -11.69
N TYR A 174 -0.23 -10.03 -12.49
CA TYR A 174 0.73 -11.09 -12.16
C TYR A 174 2.17 -10.58 -12.13
N SER A 175 2.55 -9.69 -13.06
CA SER A 175 3.87 -9.04 -13.01
C SER A 175 4.08 -8.27 -11.71
N SER A 176 3.05 -7.56 -11.25
CA SER A 176 3.06 -6.84 -9.97
C SER A 176 3.09 -7.79 -8.77
N LEU A 177 2.27 -8.83 -8.77
CA LEU A 177 2.23 -9.87 -7.73
C LEU A 177 3.62 -10.48 -7.54
N ASN A 178 4.24 -10.92 -8.63
CA ASN A 178 5.55 -11.54 -8.64
C ASN A 178 6.62 -10.63 -8.04
N LYS A 179 6.60 -9.33 -8.38
CA LYS A 179 7.52 -8.34 -7.80
C LYS A 179 7.32 -8.21 -6.29
N VAL A 180 6.07 -8.07 -5.82
CA VAL A 180 5.79 -7.93 -4.38
C VAL A 180 6.21 -9.18 -3.60
N ILE A 181 5.94 -10.38 -4.14
CA ILE A 181 6.39 -11.66 -3.53
C ILE A 181 7.91 -11.66 -3.38
N LEU A 182 8.65 -11.38 -4.46
CA LEU A 182 10.11 -11.36 -4.45
C LEU A 182 10.66 -10.26 -3.51
N HIS A 183 10.00 -9.10 -3.44
CA HIS A 183 10.37 -8.05 -2.49
C HIS A 183 10.24 -8.51 -1.04
N CYS A 184 9.19 -9.26 -0.71
CA CYS A 184 9.00 -9.76 0.65
C CYS A 184 10.03 -10.83 1.01
N LEU A 185 10.32 -11.76 0.10
CA LEU A 185 11.23 -12.89 0.34
C LEU A 185 12.72 -12.51 0.27
N SER A 186 13.09 -11.45 -0.45
CA SER A 186 14.49 -11.02 -0.61
C SER A 186 15.03 -10.18 0.55
N LYS A 187 14.18 -9.72 1.47
CA LYS A 187 14.62 -8.92 2.62
C LYS A 187 15.55 -9.72 3.56
N PRO A 188 16.55 -9.07 4.17
CA PRO A 188 17.35 -9.70 5.23
C PRO A 188 16.46 -10.02 6.45
N GLN A 189 16.73 -11.15 7.11
CA GLN A 189 16.05 -11.52 8.37
C GLN A 189 17.07 -11.49 9.52
N GLN A 190 17.37 -10.30 10.02
CA GLN A 190 18.37 -10.07 11.07
C GLN A 190 17.74 -9.94 12.46
N SER A 191 16.43 -9.71 12.54
CA SER A 191 15.67 -9.54 13.77
C SER A 191 14.48 -10.51 13.86
N LEU A 192 13.99 -10.75 15.07
CA LEU A 192 12.81 -11.57 15.31
C LEU A 192 11.57 -11.02 14.57
N SER A 193 11.41 -9.69 14.54
CA SER A 193 10.30 -9.05 13.83
C SER A 193 10.34 -9.34 12.33
N GLU A 194 11.53 -9.36 11.72
CA GLU A 194 11.70 -9.68 10.30
C GLU A 194 11.44 -11.17 10.04
N CYS A 195 11.88 -12.06 10.93
CA CYS A 195 11.59 -13.50 10.83
C CYS A 195 10.08 -13.79 10.91
N LEU A 196 9.38 -13.17 11.86
CA LEU A 196 7.92 -13.27 11.95
C LEU A 196 7.22 -12.70 10.72
N GLY A 197 7.74 -11.60 10.15
CA GLY A 197 7.24 -11.03 8.90
C GLY A 197 7.43 -11.98 7.70
N LEU A 198 8.57 -12.66 7.63
CA LEU A 198 8.83 -13.69 6.63
C LEU A 198 7.86 -14.87 6.78
N LEU A 199 7.70 -15.42 7.98
CA LEU A 199 6.78 -16.53 8.24
C LEU A 199 5.36 -16.19 7.78
N LYS A 200 4.87 -15.02 8.19
CA LYS A 200 3.59 -14.46 7.76
C LYS A 200 3.46 -14.28 6.24
N THR A 201 4.57 -14.04 5.55
CA THR A 201 4.59 -13.99 4.08
C THR A 201 4.48 -15.39 3.51
N LEU A 202 5.25 -16.36 4.01
CA LEU A 202 5.20 -17.74 3.55
C LEU A 202 3.83 -18.38 3.77
N ASP A 203 3.22 -18.16 4.95
CA ASP A 203 1.85 -18.59 5.25
C ASP A 203 0.87 -18.03 4.21
N PHE A 204 0.97 -16.74 3.91
CA PHE A 204 0.14 -16.09 2.89
C PHE A 204 0.35 -16.72 1.49
N LEU A 205 1.59 -17.02 1.09
CA LEU A 205 1.85 -17.68 -0.20
C LEU A 205 1.26 -19.09 -0.24
N GLN A 206 1.30 -19.80 0.88
CA GLN A 206 0.70 -21.12 1.01
C GLN A 206 -0.83 -21.05 0.95
N GLU A 207 -1.46 -20.06 1.57
CA GLU A 207 -2.91 -19.87 1.54
C GLU A 207 -3.45 -19.56 0.13
N HIS A 208 -2.66 -18.85 -0.68
CA HIS A 208 -3.05 -18.39 -2.03
C HIS A 208 -2.27 -19.07 -3.17
N TRP A 209 -1.74 -20.28 -2.92
CA TRP A 209 -0.86 -20.99 -3.85
C TRP A 209 -1.51 -21.28 -5.21
N ASP A 210 -2.83 -21.51 -5.22
CA ASP A 210 -3.63 -21.83 -6.39
C ASP A 210 -3.67 -20.66 -7.39
N ILE A 211 -3.72 -19.43 -6.89
CA ILE A 211 -3.68 -18.21 -7.71
C ILE A 211 -2.24 -17.86 -8.07
N ILE A 212 -1.31 -17.96 -7.11
CA ILE A 212 0.10 -17.60 -7.32
C ILE A 212 0.76 -18.51 -8.36
N PHE A 213 0.47 -19.81 -8.34
CA PHE A 213 1.04 -20.80 -9.26
C PHE A 213 0.05 -21.21 -10.37
N ALA A 214 -0.97 -20.39 -10.62
CA ALA A 214 -1.89 -20.60 -11.74
C ALA A 214 -1.14 -20.61 -13.08
N THR A 215 -1.70 -21.26 -14.10
CA THR A 215 -1.14 -21.35 -15.45
C THR A 215 -0.88 -19.99 -16.11
N TYR A 216 -1.69 -18.99 -15.75
CA TYR A 216 -1.50 -17.61 -16.22
C TYR A 216 -0.27 -16.93 -15.62
N ASN A 217 0.27 -17.42 -14.50
CA ASN A 217 1.48 -16.91 -13.86
C ASN A 217 2.73 -17.76 -14.16
N SER A 218 2.99 -18.02 -15.44
CA SER A 218 4.07 -18.92 -15.89
C SER A 218 5.41 -18.21 -16.17
N ASN A 219 5.67 -17.08 -15.53
CA ASN A 219 6.92 -16.32 -15.75
C ASN A 219 8.14 -17.05 -15.19
N VAL A 220 8.98 -17.59 -16.08
CA VAL A 220 10.17 -18.39 -15.71
C VAL A 220 11.17 -17.61 -14.84
N ASN A 221 11.39 -16.32 -15.12
CA ASN A 221 12.31 -15.51 -14.32
C ASN A 221 11.81 -15.35 -12.88
N PHE A 222 10.50 -15.15 -12.71
CA PHE A 222 9.89 -15.13 -11.38
C PHE A 222 10.08 -16.46 -10.65
N LEU A 223 9.77 -17.59 -11.30
CA LEU A 223 9.91 -18.92 -10.70
C LEU A 223 11.36 -19.20 -10.28
N LEU A 224 12.34 -18.85 -11.10
CA LEU A 224 13.76 -18.99 -10.77
C LEU A 224 14.16 -18.13 -9.56
N CYS A 225 13.76 -16.86 -9.54
CA CYS A 225 14.04 -15.96 -8.41
C CYS A 225 13.35 -16.44 -7.12
N LEU A 226 12.11 -16.93 -7.22
CA LEU A 226 11.36 -17.47 -6.09
C LEU A 226 12.07 -18.70 -5.52
N MET A 227 12.45 -19.65 -6.38
CA MET A 227 13.20 -20.83 -5.96
C MET A 227 14.53 -20.45 -5.30
N HIS A 228 15.24 -19.46 -5.86
CA HIS A 228 16.46 -18.95 -5.26
C HIS A 228 16.21 -18.37 -3.85
N CYS A 229 15.18 -17.55 -3.68
CA CYS A 229 14.80 -17.04 -2.36
C CYS A 229 14.49 -18.18 -1.37
N LEU A 230 13.69 -19.17 -1.77
CA LEU A 230 13.33 -20.30 -0.91
C LEU A 230 14.54 -21.16 -0.52
N LEU A 231 15.47 -21.40 -1.45
CA LEU A 231 16.72 -22.11 -1.15
C LEU A 231 17.58 -21.37 -0.14
N LEU A 232 17.68 -20.04 -0.26
CA LEU A 232 18.40 -19.22 0.70
C LEU A 232 17.78 -19.25 2.10
N LEU A 233 16.46 -19.44 2.22
CA LEU A 233 15.81 -19.60 3.52
C LEU A 233 16.16 -20.93 4.20
N ASN A 234 16.32 -22.01 3.42
CA ASN A 234 16.70 -23.31 3.95
C ASN A 234 18.19 -23.38 4.35
N ALA A 235 19.03 -22.51 3.78
CA ALA A 235 20.46 -22.47 4.06
C ALA A 235 20.85 -21.51 5.21
N ARG A 236 19.88 -20.78 5.78
CA ARG A 236 20.06 -19.85 6.90
C ARG A 236 19.75 -20.53 8.22
#